data_AF-A0A1F8BMU8-F1
#
_entry.id   AF-A0A1F8BMU8-F1
#
_cell.length_a   1.000
_cell.length_b   1.000
_cell.length_c   1.000
_cell.angle_alpha   90.00
_cell.angle_beta   90.00
_cell.angle_gamma   90.00
#
_symmetry.space_group_name_H-M   'P 1'
#
loop_
_entity.id
_entity.type
_entity.pdbx_description
1 polymer ?
#
loop_
_entity_poly.entity_id
_entity_poly.type
_entity_poly.pdbx_seq_one_letter_code
_entity_poly.pdbx_strand_id
1 'polypeptide(L)' 'MAKVRLSKSASKVLSSVFVSFSEVFLASLIIPVFISRVEIARIPVLILGVLLTIASVFLSIKFGERAKI' A
#
# COMPACT_ATOMS: atom_id res chain seq x y z
N MET A 1 1.51 1.60 -25.64
CA MET A 1 1.62 1.74 -24.17
C MET A 1 3.07 2.06 -23.84
N ALA A 2 3.40 3.32 -23.54
CA ALA A 2 4.77 3.76 -23.32
C ALA A 2 5.32 3.13 -22.02
N LYS A 3 6.36 2.30 -22.13
CA LYS A 3 6.99 1.62 -21.00
C LYS A 3 7.96 2.59 -20.35
N VAL A 4 7.47 3.44 -19.44
CA VAL A 4 8.33 4.32 -18.63
C VAL A 4 9.28 3.43 -17.82
N ARG A 5 10.56 3.42 -18.20
CA ARG A 5 11.62 2.74 -17.46
C ARG A 5 12.08 3.66 -16.34
N LEU A 6 11.56 3.43 -15.14
CA LEU A 6 12.05 4.09 -13.92
C LEU A 6 13.50 3.67 -13.67
N SER A 7 14.32 4.61 -13.21
CA SER A 7 15.69 4.30 -12.78
C SER A 7 15.69 3.36 -11.58
N LYS A 8 16.80 2.63 -11.39
CA LYS A 8 16.99 1.67 -10.28
C LYS A 8 16.76 2.34 -8.92
N SER A 9 17.28 3.55 -8.75
CA SER A 9 17.10 4.38 -7.56
C SER A 9 15.64 4.79 -7.36
N ALA A 10 14.98 5.30 -8.40
CA ALA A 10 13.57 5.71 -8.32
C ALA A 10 12.65 4.54 -7.97
N SER A 11 12.91 3.36 -8.53
CA SER A 11 12.15 2.14 -8.24
C SER A 11 12.32 1.67 -6.79
N LYS A 12 13.53 1.78 -6.21
CA LYS A 12 13.78 1.46 -4.80
C LYS A 12 13.09 2.44 -3.85
N VAL A 13 13.13 3.74 -4.16
CA VAL A 13 12.44 4.78 -3.38
C VAL A 13 10.93 4.55 -3.40
N LEU A 14 10.33 4.32 -4.57
CA LEU A 14 8.91 4.01 -4.71
C LEU A 14 8.51 2.78 -3.89
N SER A 15 9.28 1.70 -3.98
CA SER A 15 9.03 0.48 -3.21
C SER A 15 9.04 0.77 -1.70
N SER A 16 10.00 1.55 -1.21
CA SER A 16 10.07 1.94 0.20
C SER A 16 8.87 2.79 0.63
N VAL A 17 8.48 3.78 -0.18
CA VAL A 17 7.33 4.66 0.11
C VAL A 17 6.03 3.85 0.20
N PHE A 18 5.82 2.91 -0.72
CA PHE A 18 4.63 2.06 -0.70
C PHE A 18 4.58 1.13 0.51
N VAL A 19 5.73 0.60 0.96
CA VAL A 19 5.81 -0.22 2.18
C VAL A 19 5.45 0.61 3.40
N SER A 20 6.08 1.78 3.58
CA SER A 20 5.79 2.65 4.72
C SER A 20 4.34 3.13 4.73
N PHE A 21 3.76 3.47 3.57
CA PHE A 21 2.35 3.80 3.48
C PHE A 21 1.45 2.62 3.90
N SER A 22 1.76 1.41 3.44
CA SER A 22 1.01 0.21 3.77
C SER A 22 1.05 -0.09 5.27
N GLU A 23 2.21 0.05 5.91
CA GLU A 23 2.38 -0.14 7.36
C GLU A 23 1.57 0.87 8.16
N VAL A 24 1.67 2.17 7.84
CA VAL A 24 0.91 3.23 8.52
C VAL A 24 -0.59 3.03 8.34
N PHE A 25 -1.01 2.63 7.14
CA PHE A 25 -2.41 2.38 6.86
C PHE A 25 -2.95 1.16 7.63
N LEU A 26 -2.22 0.05 7.65
CA LEU A 26 -2.55 -1.14 8.47
C LEU A 26 -2.61 -0.80 9.97
N ALA A 27 -1.67 0.00 10.47
CA ALA A 27 -1.69 0.47 11.86
C ALA A 27 -2.92 1.37 12.13
N SER A 28 -3.30 2.23 11.17
CA SER A 28 -4.50 3.07 11.30
C SER A 28 -5.80 2.26 11.25
N LEU A 29 -5.81 1.12 10.55
CA LEU A 29 -6.94 0.19 10.45
C LEU A 29 -7.22 -0.55 11.76
N ILE A 30 -6.19 -0.78 12.57
CA ILE A 30 -6.29 -1.44 13.88
C ILE A 30 -7.11 -0.57 14.84
N ILE A 31 -6.90 0.74 14.86
CA ILE A 31 -7.57 1.65 15.82
C ILE A 31 -9.13 1.55 15.75
N PRO A 32 -9.78 1.66 14.57
CA PRO A 32 -11.23 1.47 14.43
C PRO A 32 -11.72 0.06 14.80
N VAL A 33 -10.94 -0.99 14.51
CA VAL A 33 -11.31 -2.38 14.80
C VAL A 33 -11.37 -2.64 16.30
N PHE A 34 -10.45 -2.05 17.07
CA PHE A 34 -10.38 -2.22 18.52
C PHE A 34 -11.31 -1.28 19.31
N ILE A 35 -11.81 -0.20 18.69
CA ILE A 35 -12.74 0.75 19.34
C ILE A 35 -14.19 0.21 19.39
N SER A 36 -14.46 -0.99 18.87
CA SER A 36 -15.74 -1.73 18.93
C SER A 36 -17.01 -1.01 18.41
N ARG A 37 -16.92 0.26 17.98
CA ARG A 37 -17.97 0.99 17.27
C ARG A 37 -17.67 0.99 15.78
N VAL A 38 -17.63 -0.20 15.19
CA VAL A 38 -17.58 -0.34 13.74
C VAL A 38 -18.97 0.00 13.21
N GLU A 39 -19.20 1.27 12.90
CA GLU A 39 -20.39 1.70 12.17
C GLU A 39 -20.42 0.96 10.83
N ILE A 40 -21.57 0.40 10.47
CA ILE A 40 -21.76 -0.33 9.19
C ILE A 40 -21.33 0.53 8.00
N ALA A 41 -21.52 1.85 8.09
CA ALA A 41 -21.08 2.84 7.11
C ALA A 41 -19.55 2.90 6.89
N ARG A 42 -18.73 2.41 7.83
CA ARG A 42 -17.26 2.39 7.72
C ARG A 42 -16.73 1.09 7.12
N ILE A 43 -17.54 0.02 7.06
CA ILE A 43 -17.13 -1.27 6.47
C ILE A 43 -16.65 -1.11 5.01
N PRO A 44 -17.33 -0.34 4.13
CA PRO A 44 -16.84 -0.09 2.77
C PRO A 44 -15.47 0.60 2.76
N VAL A 45 -15.23 1.54 3.67
CA VAL A 45 -13.96 2.28 3.79
C VAL A 45 -12.84 1.36 4.26
N LEU A 46 -13.12 0.47 5.22
CA LEU A 46 -12.17 -0.54 5.68
C LEU A 46 -11.79 -1.52 4.56
N ILE A 47 -12.78 -2.00 3.79
CA ILE A 47 -12.55 -2.89 2.64
C ILE A 47 -11.74 -2.18 1.55
N LEU A 48 -12.10 -0.96 1.17
CA LEU A 48 -11.34 -0.14 0.23
C LEU A 48 -9.89 0.05 0.69
N GLY A 49 -9.71 0.31 1.98
CA GLY A 49 -8.40 0.42 2.61
C GLY A 49 -7.54 -0.82 2.46
N VAL A 50 -8.10 -1.99 2.78
CA VAL A 50 -7.42 -3.28 2.64
C VAL A 50 -7.03 -3.52 1.18
N LEU A 51 -7.93 -3.24 0.23
CA LEU A 51 -7.65 -3.38 -1.21
C LEU A 51 -6.52 -2.45 -1.67
N LEU A 52 -6.51 -1.19 -1.24
CA LEU A 52 -5.45 -0.22 -1.55
C LEU A 52 -4.09 -0.64 -0.97
N THR A 53 -4.10 -1.25 0.22
CA THR A 53 -2.88 -1.78 0.85
C THR A 53 -2.32 -2.94 0.04
N ILE A 54 -3.17 -3.90 -0.35
CA ILE A 54 -2.76 -5.04 -1.21
C ILE A 54 -2.20 -4.54 -2.54
N ALA A 55 -2.84 -3.55 -3.17
CA ALA A 55 -2.36 -2.95 -4.40
C ALA A 55 -0.99 -2.28 -4.22
N SER A 56 -0.79 -1.56 -3.12
CA SER A 56 0.47 -0.88 -2.80
C SER A 56 1.62 -1.86 -2.56
N VAL A 57 1.36 -2.96 -1.85
CA VAL A 57 2.34 -4.05 -1.65
C VAL A 57 2.71 -4.68 -2.99
N PHE A 58 1.73 -4.96 -3.85
CA PHE A 58 1.98 -5.52 -5.18
C PHE A 58 2.82 -4.58 -6.06
N LEU A 59 2.51 -3.28 -6.05
CA LEU A 59 3.30 -2.24 -6.72
C LEU A 59 4.73 -2.21 -6.17
N SER A 60 4.89 -2.26 -4.85
CA SER A 60 6.20 -2.28 -4.19
C SER A 60 7.05 -3.46 -4.64
N ILE A 61 6.49 -4.67 -4.67
CA ILE A 61 7.19 -5.88 -5.17
C ILE A 61 7.63 -5.68 -6.62
N LYS A 62 6.72 -5.20 -7.49
CA LYS A 62 7.03 -4.98 -8.92
C LYS A 62 8.12 -3.94 -9.14
N PHE A 63 8.14 -2.86 -8.35
CA PHE A 63 9.21 -1.87 -8.43
C PHE A 63 10.51 -2.38 -7.82
N GLY A 64 10.45 -3.14 -6.72
CA GLY A 64 11.61 -3.78 -6.10
C GLY A 64 12.29 -4.80 -7.02
N GLU A 65 11.53 -5.63 -7.74
CA GLU A 65 12.04 -6.54 -8.77
C GLU A 65 12.77 -5.76 -9.89
N ARG A 66 12.18 -4.68 -10.38
CA ARG A 66 12.80 -3.82 -11.40
C ARG A 66 14.04 -3.08 -10.89
N ALA A 67 14.09 -2.78 -9.59
CA ALA A 67 15.23 -2.14 -8.93
C ALA A 67 16.38 -3.11 -8.61
N LYS A 68 16.18 -4.43 -8.71
CA LYS A 68 17.26 -5.43 -8.51
C LYS A 68 18.07 -5.72 -9.77
N ILE A 69 17.59 -5.32 -10.95
CA ILE A 69 18.33 -5.40 -12.23
C ILE A 69 19.41 -4.32 -12.26
#